data_AF-A0A136LZJ6-F1
#
_entry.id   AF-A0A136LZJ6-F1
#
_cell.length_a   1.000
_cell.length_b   1.000
_cell.length_c   1.000
_cell.angle_alpha   90.00
_cell.angle_beta   90.00
_cell.angle_gamma   90.00
#
_symmetry.space_group_name_H-M   'P 1'
#
loop_
_entity.id
_entity.type
_entity.pdbx_description
1 polymer ?
#
loop_
_entity_poly.entity_id
_entity_poly.type
_entity_poly.pdbx_seq_one_letter_code
_entity_poly.pdbx_strand_id
1 'polypeptide(L)'
;MSILSRLKPSRNVAAMLMVSLVVALLVLAYMFLVGIPMTQARNAYNKAQIAYERGDYDDSREYLDESLSIWDTQEARELQDMLKDVQNSSE
;
A
#
# COMPACT_ATOMS: atom_id res chain seq x y z
N MET A 1 48.04 -0.28 20.75
CA MET A 1 47.23 0.93 21.03
C MET A 1 46.01 0.87 20.12
N SER A 2 44.84 0.50 20.64
CA SER A 2 43.68 0.11 19.83
C SER A 2 43.03 1.31 19.14
N ILE A 3 42.81 1.22 17.83
CA ILE A 3 42.17 2.23 16.96
C ILE A 3 40.75 2.63 17.46
N LEU A 4 40.14 1.80 18.30
CA LEU A 4 38.79 1.96 18.86
C LEU A 4 38.61 3.16 19.81
N SER A 5 39.67 3.75 20.35
CA SER A 5 39.53 4.85 21.33
C SER A 5 39.36 6.25 20.72
N ARG A 6 39.44 6.39 19.38
CA ARG A 6 39.33 7.68 18.68
C ARG A 6 37.95 7.98 18.09
N LEU A 7 37.01 7.04 18.17
CA LEU A 7 35.66 7.16 17.60
C LEU A 7 34.63 7.48 18.70
N LYS A 8 34.92 8.47 19.55
CA LYS A 8 33.88 9.02 20.43
C LYS A 8 33.22 10.17 19.68
N PRO A 9 32.06 9.96 19.02
CA PRO A 9 31.41 11.04 18.30
C PRO A 9 31.14 12.18 19.27
N SER A 10 31.33 13.41 18.80
CA SER A 10 30.92 14.58 19.59
C SER A 10 29.42 14.48 19.86
N ARG A 11 28.96 15.05 20.97
CA ARG A 11 27.54 14.99 21.37
C ARG A 11 26.59 15.40 20.25
N ASN A 12 27.02 16.35 19.40
CA ASN A 12 26.25 16.83 18.26
C ASN A 12 26.17 15.79 17.13
N VAL A 13 27.27 15.09 16.83
CA VAL A 13 27.28 14.02 15.82
C VAL A 13 26.41 12.84 16.28
N ALA A 14 26.50 12.45 17.55
CA ALA A 14 25.64 11.41 18.11
C ALA A 14 24.14 11.80 18.04
N ALA A 15 23.81 13.05 18.33
CA ALA A 15 22.44 13.56 18.21
C ALA A 15 21.95 13.56 16.75
N MET A 16 22.76 14.01 15.79
CA MET A 16 22.41 13.98 14.36
C MET A 16 22.15 12.55 13.87
N LEU A 17 23.03 11.60 14.22
CA LEU A 17 22.87 10.19 13.86
C LEU A 17 21.59 9.59 14.46
N MET A 18 21.26 9.92 15.71
CA MET A 18 20.01 9.48 16.33
C MET A 18 18.78 10.04 15.60
N VAL A 19 18.78 11.34 15.27
CA VAL A 19 17.66 11.95 14.53
C VAL A 19 17.51 11.31 13.15
N SER A 20 18.60 11.15 12.41
CA SER A 20 18.57 10.49 11.10
C SER A 20 18.05 9.05 11.20
N LEU A 21 18.45 8.32 12.24
CA LEU A 21 17.94 6.96 12.48
C LEU A 21 16.44 6.96 12.78
N VAL A 22 15.95 7.87 13.61
CA VAL A 22 14.52 7.99 13.91
C VAL A 22 13.72 8.29 12.65
N VAL A 23 14.17 9.26 11.83
CA VAL A 23 13.51 9.59 10.56
C VAL A 23 13.50 8.38 9.62
N ALA A 24 14.63 7.68 9.50
CA ALA A 24 14.71 6.48 8.67
C ALA A 24 13.73 5.40 9.14
N LEU A 25 13.63 5.16 10.45
CA LEU A 25 12.69 4.19 11.02
C LEU A 25 11.23 4.61 10.78
N LEU A 26 10.91 5.90 10.89
CA LEU A 26 9.57 6.41 10.60
C LEU A 26 9.20 6.23 9.12
N VAL A 27 10.14 6.50 8.20
CA VAL A 27 9.93 6.28 6.77
C VAL A 27 9.72 4.79 6.47
N LEU A 28 10.53 3.91 7.07
CA LEU A 28 10.37 2.46 6.91
C LEU A 28 9.04 1.97 7.48
N ALA A 29 8.63 2.48 8.64
CA ALA A 29 7.33 2.17 9.23
C ALA A 29 6.18 2.62 8.34
N TYR A 30 6.26 3.83 7.76
CA TYR A 30 5.26 4.33 6.81
C TYR A 30 5.19 3.45 5.55
N MET A 31 6.33 3.10 4.96
CA MET A 31 6.37 2.21 3.80
C MET A 31 5.76 0.85 4.10
N PHE A 32 6.02 0.30 5.28
CA PHE A 32 5.50 -1.01 5.68
C PHE A 32 3.99 -0.97 5.98
N LEU A 33 3.51 0.05 6.69
CA LEU A 33 2.11 0.14 7.13
C LEU A 33 1.17 0.68 6.05
N VAL A 34 1.66 1.58 5.19
CA VAL A 34 0.82 2.28 4.20
C VAL A 34 1.25 1.93 2.78
N GLY A 35 2.55 2.07 2.48
CA GLY A 35 3.05 1.91 1.11
C GLY A 35 2.76 0.52 0.51
N ILE A 36 3.23 -0.54 1.18
CA ILE A 36 3.10 -1.91 0.67
C ILE A 36 1.62 -2.32 0.53
N PRO A 37 0.75 -2.20 1.55
CA PRO A 37 -0.66 -2.58 1.42
C PRO A 37 -1.39 -1.79 0.33
N MET A 38 -1.17 -0.47 0.25
CA MET A 38 -1.78 0.38 -0.78
C MET A 38 -1.40 -0.09 -2.20
N THR A 39 -0.14 -0.49 -2.43
CA THR A 39 0.28 -1.03 -3.73
C THR A 39 -0.35 -2.38 -4.06
N GLN A 40 -0.54 -3.25 -3.07
CA GLN A 40 -1.21 -4.55 -3.27
C GLN A 40 -2.68 -4.35 -3.64
N ALA A 41 -3.40 -3.49 -2.89
CA ALA A 41 -4.77 -3.11 -3.21
C ALA A 41 -4.87 -2.54 -4.63
N ARG A 42 -3.99 -1.61 -5.00
CA ARG A 42 -3.96 -1.02 -6.35
C ARG A 42 -3.78 -2.07 -7.45
N ASN A 43 -2.93 -3.07 -7.22
CA ASN A 43 -2.72 -4.15 -8.19
C ASN A 43 -3.96 -5.04 -8.34
N ALA A 44 -4.64 -5.37 -7.23
CA ALA A 44 -5.89 -6.13 -7.26
C ALA A 44 -7.00 -5.32 -7.97
N TYR A 45 -7.14 -4.03 -7.65
CA TYR A 45 -8.04 -3.11 -8.35
C TYR A 45 -7.78 -3.08 -9.87
N ASN A 46 -6.52 -2.99 -10.29
CA ASN A 46 -6.19 -3.00 -11.72
C ASN A 46 -6.62 -4.29 -12.42
N LYS A 47 -6.49 -5.45 -11.75
CA LYS A 47 -7.00 -6.73 -12.27
C LYS A 47 -8.52 -6.72 -12.37
N ALA A 48 -9.20 -6.21 -11.34
CA ALA A 48 -10.65 -6.08 -11.31
C ALA A 48 -11.16 -5.24 -12.49
N GLN A 49 -10.51 -4.10 -12.74
CA GLN A 49 -10.85 -3.22 -13.86
C GLN A 49 -10.62 -3.91 -15.22
N ILE A 50 -9.50 -4.61 -15.40
CA ILE A 50 -9.24 -5.35 -16.64
C ILE A 50 -10.28 -6.45 -16.87
N ALA A 51 -10.67 -7.18 -15.83
CA ALA A 51 -11.72 -8.19 -15.91
C ALA A 51 -13.08 -7.57 -16.25
N TYR A 52 -13.42 -6.43 -15.62
CA TYR A 52 -14.63 -5.66 -15.93
C TYR A 52 -14.68 -5.25 -17.41
N GLU A 53 -13.59 -4.69 -17.94
CA GLU A 53 -13.48 -4.27 -19.34
C GLU A 53 -13.60 -5.43 -20.33
N ARG A 54 -13.29 -6.66 -19.91
CA ARG A 54 -13.46 -7.89 -20.70
C ARG A 54 -14.88 -8.48 -20.60
N GLY A 55 -15.71 -7.97 -19.69
CA GLY A 55 -17.01 -8.54 -19.38
C GLY A 55 -16.96 -9.74 -18.43
N ASP A 56 -15.78 -10.04 -17.87
CA ASP A 56 -15.56 -11.12 -16.90
C ASP A 56 -15.98 -10.62 -15.49
N TYR A 57 -17.29 -10.37 -15.29
CA TYR A 57 -17.79 -9.68 -14.10
C TYR A 57 -17.64 -10.47 -12.79
N ASP A 58 -17.62 -11.80 -12.85
CA ASP A 58 -17.36 -12.65 -11.67
C ASP A 58 -15.92 -12.48 -11.17
N ASP A 59 -14.94 -12.65 -12.06
CA ASP A 59 -13.52 -12.42 -11.77
C ASP A 59 -13.28 -10.97 -11.32
N SER A 60 -13.96 -10.01 -11.95
CA SER A 60 -13.87 -8.60 -11.57
C SER A 60 -14.30 -8.37 -10.11
N ARG A 61 -15.40 -8.98 -9.67
CA ARG A 61 -15.86 -8.91 -8.28
C ARG A 61 -14.85 -9.51 -7.32
N GLU A 62 -14.30 -10.68 -7.62
CA GLU A 62 -13.33 -11.35 -6.75
C GLU A 62 -12.07 -10.49 -6.53
N TYR A 63 -11.48 -9.95 -7.62
CA TYR A 63 -10.31 -9.07 -7.50
C TYR A 63 -10.64 -7.74 -6.81
N LEU A 64 -11.86 -7.24 -6.97
CA LEU A 64 -12.27 -5.99 -6.33
C LEU A 64 -12.45 -6.17 -4.82
N ASP A 65 -13.04 -7.29 -4.39
CA ASP A 65 -13.17 -7.64 -2.98
C ASP A 65 -11.79 -7.84 -2.33
N GLU A 66 -10.83 -8.46 -3.05
CA GLU A 66 -9.43 -8.53 -2.60
C GLU A 66 -8.86 -7.11 -2.38
N SER A 67 -9.02 -6.21 -3.35
CA SER A 67 -8.56 -4.82 -3.23
C SER A 67 -9.15 -4.12 -2.01
N LEU A 68 -10.48 -4.17 -1.85
CA LEU A 68 -11.20 -3.49 -0.76
C LEU A 68 -10.88 -4.09 0.61
N SER A 69 -10.56 -5.38 0.68
CA SER A 69 -10.13 -6.03 1.93
C SER A 69 -8.78 -5.52 2.43
N ILE A 70 -7.91 -5.05 1.51
CA ILE A 70 -6.58 -4.53 1.82
C ILE A 70 -6.64 -3.03 2.06
N TRP A 71 -7.26 -2.30 1.14
CA TRP A 71 -7.37 -0.84 1.21
C TRP A 71 -8.66 -0.36 0.58
N ASP A 72 -9.46 0.30 1.42
CA ASP A 72 -10.73 0.87 1.01
C ASP A 72 -10.49 2.20 0.30
N THR A 73 -10.62 2.20 -1.03
CA THR A 73 -10.47 3.40 -1.87
C THR A 73 -11.78 3.76 -2.55
N GLN A 74 -11.95 5.04 -2.86
CA GLN A 74 -13.15 5.53 -3.53
C GLN A 74 -13.33 4.89 -4.91
N GLU A 75 -12.26 4.77 -5.68
CA GLU A 75 -12.28 4.19 -7.04
C GLU A 75 -12.73 2.72 -7.01
N ALA A 76 -12.30 1.97 -5.99
CA ALA A 76 -12.71 0.59 -5.82
C ALA A 76 -14.21 0.49 -5.46
N ARG A 77 -14.74 1.43 -4.67
CA ARG A 77 -16.18 1.49 -4.38
C ARG A 77 -17.00 1.87 -5.61
N GLU A 78 -16.53 2.81 -6.42
CA GLU A 78 -17.19 3.19 -7.68
C GLU A 78 -17.32 2.00 -8.63
N LEU A 79 -16.25 1.22 -8.81
CA LEU A 79 -16.31 0.00 -9.61
C LEU A 79 -17.25 -1.05 -8.99
N GLN A 80 -17.32 -1.12 -7.67
CA GLN A 80 -18.21 -2.05 -6.98
C GLN A 80 -19.68 -1.70 -7.26
N ASP A 81 -20.01 -0.41 -7.27
CA ASP A 81 -21.36 0.06 -7.56
C ASP A 81 -21.73 -0.19 -9.04
N MET A 82 -20.80 0.02 -9.97
CA MET A 82 -20.99 -0.37 -11.38
C MET A 82 -21.26 -1.86 -11.55
N LEU A 83 -20.53 -2.72 -10.83
CA LEU A 83 -20.74 -4.17 -10.87
C LEU A 83 -22.10 -4.60 -10.30
N LYS A 84 -22.62 -3.88 -9.28
CA LYS A 84 -23.98 -4.10 -8.76
C LYS A 84 -25.03 -3.73 -9.80
N ASP A 85 -24.86 -2.63 -10.52
CA ASP A 85 -25.78 -2.22 -11.59
C ASP A 85 -25.82 -3.23 -12.74
N VAL A 86 -24.67 -3.79 -13.11
CA VAL A 86 -24.59 -4.87 -14.12
C VAL A 86 -25.34 -6.12 -13.65
N GLN A 87 -25.20 -6.51 -12.38
CA GLN A 87 -25.94 -7.64 -11.83
C GLN A 87 -27.45 -7.41 -11.86
N ASN A 88 -27.90 -6.25 -11.39
CA ASN A 88 -29.33 -5.89 -11.35
C ASN A 88 -29.97 -5.76 -12.74
N SER A 89 -29.19 -5.53 -13.80
CA SER A 89 -29.68 -5.48 -15.19
C SER A 89 -29.70 -6.85 -15.88
N SER A 90 -29.11 -7.87 -15.25
CA SER A 90 -29.07 -9.25 -15.76
C SER A 90 -30.18 -10.14 -15.18
N GLU A 91 -30.90 -9.66 -14.15
CA GLU A 91 -32.08 -10.29 -13.54
C GLU A 91 -33.38 -9.79 -14.17
#